data_AF-A0A6M6E6E3-F1
#
_entry.id   AF-A0A6M6E6E3-F1
#
_cell.length_a   1.000
_cell.length_b   1.000
_cell.length_c   1.000
_cell.angle_alpha   90.00
_cell.angle_beta   90.00
_cell.angle_gamma   90.00
#
_symmetry.space_group_name_H-M   'P 1'
#
loop_
_entity.id
_entity.type
_entity.pdbx_description
1 polymer ?
#
loop_
_entity_poly.entity_id
_entity_poly.type
_entity_poly.pdbx_seq_one_letter_code
_entity_poly.pdbx_strand_id
1 'polypeptide(L)'
;MYAIKKCSKRDGRVVRFDRNRIQNAISKAFIESNEGNVDIAKKVTESVIERIVRSHIETVPNVEQIQDLVEYTLMDLSFTQTAKCYILYREKRNRDREQD
;
A
#
# COMPACT_ATOMS: atom_id res chain seq x y z
N MET A 1 -14.83 14.01 5.68
CA MET A 1 -13.81 13.27 4.92
C MET A 1 -12.94 12.52 5.93
N TYR A 2 -13.04 11.20 6.00
CA TYR A 2 -12.24 10.40 6.93
C TYR A 2 -10.80 10.36 6.41
N ALA A 3 -9.85 10.81 7.24
CA ALA A 3 -8.43 10.84 6.88
C ALA A 3 -7.65 9.98 7.87
N ILE A 4 -6.94 8.98 7.34
CA ILE A 4 -6.03 8.15 8.13
C ILE A 4 -4.83 9.01 8.49
N LYS A 5 -4.63 9.28 9.79
CA LYS A 5 -3.53 10.13 10.27
C LYS A 5 -2.33 9.32 10.74
N LYS A 6 -2.55 8.08 11.19
CA LYS A 6 -1.55 7.26 11.87
C LYS A 6 -1.68 5.80 11.44
N CYS A 7 -0.57 5.08 11.47
CA CYS A 7 -0.52 3.63 11.36
C CYS A 7 0.49 3.07 12.35
N SER A 8 0.30 1.83 12.80
CA SER A 8 1.21 1.15 13.72
C SER A 8 2.18 0.22 12.98
N LYS A 9 3.44 0.21 13.40
CA LYS A 9 4.44 -0.77 12.95
C LYS A 9 4.38 -2.04 13.80
N ARG A 10 5.05 -3.11 13.35
CA ARG A 10 5.15 -4.41 14.06
C ARG A 10 5.77 -4.26 15.46
N ASP A 11 6.66 -3.30 15.64
CA ASP A 11 7.31 -2.97 16.93
C ASP A 11 6.39 -2.18 17.90
N GLY A 12 5.12 -1.98 17.53
CA GLY A 12 4.15 -1.21 18.31
C GLY A 12 4.27 0.31 18.14
N ARG A 13 5.29 0.81 17.41
CA ARG A 13 5.44 2.26 17.21
C ARG A 13 4.36 2.79 16.28
N VAL A 14 3.69 3.85 16.71
CA VAL A 14 2.71 4.56 15.89
C VAL A 14 3.42 5.66 15.10
N VAL A 15 3.33 5.57 13.77
CA VAL A 15 3.92 6.54 12.84
C VAL A 15 2.82 7.30 12.10
N ARG A 16 3.17 8.45 11.51
CA ARG A 16 2.23 9.16 10.65
C ARG A 16 1.98 8.36 9.38
N PHE A 17 0.71 8.24 9.02
CA PHE A 17 0.33 7.67 7.75
C PHE A 17 0.71 8.65 6.63
N ASP A 18 1.37 8.15 5.59
CA ASP A 18 1.78 8.93 4.43
C ASP A 18 1.29 8.23 3.16
N ARG A 19 0.26 8.82 2.54
CA ARG A 19 -0.31 8.30 1.29
C ARG A 19 0.70 8.23 0.15
N ASN A 20 1.70 9.11 0.13
CA ASN A 20 2.67 9.18 -0.95
C ASN A 20 3.57 7.94 -0.95
N ARG A 21 3.80 7.33 0.22
CA ARG A 21 4.55 6.07 0.32
C ARG A 21 3.83 4.93 -0.39
N ILE A 22 2.50 4.86 -0.24
CA ILE A 22 1.66 3.85 -0.90
C ILE A 22 1.65 4.12 -2.40
N GLN A 23 1.37 5.36 -2.80
CA GLN A 23 1.32 5.73 -4.22
C GLN A 23 2.65 5.42 -4.92
N ASN A 24 3.78 5.79 -4.32
CA ASN A 24 5.09 5.53 -4.90
C ASN A 24 5.39 4.04 -5.04
N ALA A 25 4.97 3.21 -4.06
CA ALA A 25 5.14 1.77 -4.14
C ALA A 25 4.27 1.16 -5.26
N ILE A 26 3.01 1.59 -5.36
CA ILE A 26 2.09 1.17 -6.42
C ILE A 26 2.59 1.62 -7.80
N SER A 27 3.04 2.87 -7.94
CA SER A 27 3.60 3.39 -9.21
C SER A 27 4.81 2.59 -9.67
N LYS A 28 5.72 2.23 -8.75
CA LYS A 28 6.86 1.36 -9.08
C LYS A 28 6.41 -0.01 -9.55
N ALA A 29 5.45 -0.62 -8.86
CA ALA A 29 4.90 -1.91 -9.27
C ALA A 29 4.26 -1.85 -10.66
N PHE A 30 3.55 -0.76 -10.99
CA PHE A 30 2.95 -0.57 -12.31
C PHE A 30 3.97 -0.39 -13.43
N ILE A 31 5.08 0.32 -13.15
CA ILE A 31 6.16 0.48 -14.13
C ILE A 31 6.80 -0.87 -14.44
N GLU A 32 7.05 -1.70 -13.42
CA GLU A 32 7.63 -3.03 -13.58
C GLU A 32 6.68 -4.04 -14.24
N SER A 33 5.38 -3.95 -13.97
CA SER A 33 4.38 -4.86 -14.55
C SER A 33 3.89 -4.46 -15.95
N ASN A 34 4.06 -3.19 -16.31
CA ASN A 34 3.52 -2.57 -17.53
C ASN A 34 1.98 -2.67 -17.67
N GLU A 35 1.25 -2.84 -16.56
CA GLU A 35 -0.23 -2.91 -16.53
C GLU A 35 -0.90 -1.55 -16.26
N GLY A 36 -0.12 -0.50 -15.98
CA GLY A 36 -0.67 0.80 -15.62
C GLY A 36 0.34 1.93 -15.67
N ASN A 37 -0.12 3.12 -15.28
CA ASN A 37 0.66 4.35 -15.30
C ASN A 37 0.45 5.17 -14.01
N VAL A 38 1.07 6.34 -13.93
CA VAL A 38 1.01 7.21 -12.74
C VAL A 38 -0.43 7.64 -12.41
N ASP A 39 -1.26 7.90 -13.42
CA ASP A 39 -2.65 8.31 -13.21
C ASP A 39 -3.50 7.15 -12.65
N ILE A 40 -3.31 5.94 -13.16
CA ILE A 40 -3.95 4.73 -12.64
C ILE A 40 -3.46 4.46 -11.21
N ALA A 41 -2.15 4.59 -10.95
CA ALA A 41 -1.59 4.42 -9.62
C ALA A 41 -2.23 5.37 -8.59
N LYS A 42 -2.50 6.62 -8.98
CA LYS A 42 -3.21 7.58 -8.13
C LYS A 42 -4.63 7.12 -7.81
N LYS A 43 -5.39 6.67 -8.82
CA LYS A 43 -6.76 6.14 -8.63
C LYS A 43 -6.79 4.91 -7.74
N VAL A 44 -5.89 3.95 -7.97
CA VAL A 44 -5.76 2.75 -7.13
C VAL A 44 -5.41 3.14 -5.69
N THR A 45 -4.50 4.10 -5.50
CA THR A 45 -4.16 4.61 -4.16
C THR A 45 -5.38 5.19 -3.45
N GLU A 46 -6.24 5.92 -4.15
CA GLU A 46 -7.49 6.45 -3.60
C GLU A 46 -8.44 5.32 -3.19
N SER A 47 -8.61 4.30 -4.03
CA SER A 47 -9.40 3.10 -3.70
C SER A 47 -8.86 2.36 -2.47
N VAL A 48 -7.54 2.23 -2.34
CA VAL A 48 -6.89 1.63 -1.16
C VAL A 48 -7.20 2.45 0.10
N ILE A 49 -7.05 3.79 0.03
CA ILE A 49 -7.33 4.66 1.18
C ILE A 49 -8.78 4.55 1.61
N GLU A 50 -9.73 4.54 0.66
CA GLU A 50 -11.15 4.35 0.96
C GLU A 50 -11.43 3.01 1.64
N ARG A 51 -10.77 1.93 1.20
CA ARG A 51 -10.87 0.61 1.83
C ARG A 51 -10.32 0.61 3.25
N ILE A 52 -9.14 1.17 3.47
CA ILE A 52 -8.56 1.27 4.82
C ILE A 52 -9.50 2.08 5.73
N VAL A 53 -10.02 3.21 5.26
CA VAL A 53 -10.98 4.03 6.03
C VAL A 53 -12.21 3.21 6.41
N ARG A 54 -12.77 2.42 5.48
CA ARG A 54 -13.96 1.59 5.73
C ARG A 54 -13.68 0.42 6.66
N SER A 55 -12.50 -0.19 6.58
CA SER A 55 -12.09 -1.34 7.38
C SER A 55 -11.62 -0.98 8.79
N HIS A 56 -11.12 0.25 8.99
CA HIS A 56 -10.47 0.69 10.22
C HIS A 56 -11.03 2.02 10.75
N ILE A 57 -12.36 2.15 10.76
CA ILE A 57 -13.06 3.38 11.20
C ILE A 57 -12.68 3.74 12.64
N GLU A 58 -12.54 2.75 13.52
CA GLU A 58 -12.33 2.94 14.97
C GLU A 58 -10.93 2.51 15.45
N THR A 59 -10.08 2.01 14.54
CA THR A 59 -8.78 1.43 14.92
C THR A 59 -7.66 2.02 14.08
N VAL A 60 -6.45 2.06 14.66
CA VAL A 60 -5.25 2.44 13.91
C VAL A 60 -4.80 1.21 13.11
N PRO A 61 -4.83 1.24 11.77
CA PRO A 61 -4.37 0.10 10.98
C PRO A 61 -2.87 -0.09 11.18
N ASN A 62 -2.44 -1.35 11.22
CA ASN A 62 -1.03 -1.65 11.18
C ASN A 62 -0.51 -1.59 9.72
N VAL A 63 0.81 -1.45 9.56
CA VAL A 63 1.45 -1.31 8.24
C VAL A 63 1.23 -2.53 7.35
N GLU A 64 1.16 -3.74 7.91
CA GLU A 64 0.94 -4.97 7.15
C GLU A 64 -0.49 -5.03 6.60
N GLN A 65 -1.50 -4.70 7.41
CA GLN A 65 -2.89 -4.60 6.97
C GLN A 65 -3.07 -3.62 5.82
N ILE A 66 -2.32 -2.51 5.84
CA ILE A 66 -2.29 -1.55 4.73
C ILE A 66 -1.70 -2.20 3.47
N GLN A 67 -0.61 -2.95 3.59
CA GLN A 67 0.02 -3.65 2.47
C GLN A 67 -0.90 -4.73 1.89
N ASP A 68 -1.53 -5.53 2.75
CA ASP A 68 -2.50 -6.56 2.35
C ASP A 68 -3.68 -5.94 1.61
N LEU A 69 -4.17 -4.78 2.06
CA LEU A 69 -5.23 -4.05 1.37
C LEU A 69 -4.78 -3.50 0.01
N VAL A 70 -3.51 -3.10 -0.14
CA VAL A 70 -2.97 -2.71 -1.46
C VAL A 70 -2.98 -3.90 -2.42
N GLU A 71 -2.48 -5.05 -1.97
CA GLU A 71 -2.43 -6.28 -2.77
C GLU A 71 -3.83 -6.74 -3.17
N TYR A 72 -4.74 -6.80 -2.21
CA TYR A 72 -6.13 -7.16 -2.48
C TYR A 72 -6.79 -6.19 -3.47
N THR A 73 -6.54 -4.88 -3.34
CA THR A 73 -7.11 -3.89 -4.27
C THR A 73 -6.54 -4.04 -5.67
N LEU A 74 -5.23 -4.31 -5.81
CA LEU A 74 -4.62 -4.57 -7.11
C LEU A 74 -5.20 -5.83 -7.77
N MET A 75 -5.36 -6.92 -7.01
CA MET A 75 -5.97 -8.16 -7.51
C MET A 75 -7.44 -7.98 -7.89
N ASP A 76 -8.22 -7.28 -7.06
CA ASP A 76 -9.65 -7.04 -7.29
C ASP A 76 -9.89 -6.15 -8.53
N LEU A 77 -8.98 -5.21 -8.79
CA LEU A 77 -8.97 -4.41 -10.02
C LEU A 77 -8.31 -5.13 -11.22
N SER A 78 -8.06 -6.44 -11.10
CA SER A 78 -7.45 -7.29 -12.13
C SER A 78 -6.01 -6.94 -12.54
N PHE A 79 -5.30 -6.13 -11.75
CA PHE A 79 -3.87 -5.82 -11.93
C PHE A 79 -2.98 -6.90 -11.27
N THR A 80 -3.10 -8.12 -11.79
CA THR A 80 -2.50 -9.31 -11.15
C THR A 80 -0.98 -9.30 -11.23
N GLN A 81 -0.39 -8.85 -12.35
CA GLN A 81 1.07 -8.77 -12.47
C GLN A 81 1.63 -7.64 -11.59
N THR A 82 0.90 -6.53 -11.48
CA THR A 82 1.23 -5.43 -10.58
C THR A 82 1.20 -5.85 -9.11
N ALA A 83 0.20 -6.64 -8.70
CA ALA A 83 0.15 -7.19 -7.35
C ALA A 83 1.39 -8.03 -7.03
N LYS A 84 1.83 -8.89 -7.97
CA LYS A 84 3.07 -9.66 -7.83
C LYS A 84 4.30 -8.76 -7.75
N CYS A 85 4.43 -7.77 -8.63
CA CYS A 85 5.56 -6.82 -8.60
C CYS A 85 5.58 -6.01 -7.28
N TYR A 86 4.41 -5.66 -6.75
CA TYR A 86 4.28 -5.00 -5.45
C TYR A 86 4.78 -5.88 -4.30
N ILE A 87 4.37 -7.16 -4.26
CA ILE A 87 4.84 -8.14 -3.27
C ILE A 87 6.38 -8.23 -3.32
N LEU A 88 6.97 -8.38 -4.51
CA LEU A 88 8.42 -8.45 -4.65
C LEU A 88 9.12 -7.15 -4.19
N TYR A 89 8.54 -5.99 -4.48
CA TYR A 89 9.03 -4.70 -4.01
C TYR A 89 8.99 -4.60 -2.48
N ARG A 90 7.90 -5.05 -1.83
CA ARG A 90 7.76 -5.04 -0.37
C ARG A 90 8.79 -5.93 0.30
N GLU A 91 9.02 -7.12 -0.25
CA GLU A 91 10.01 -8.07 0.26
C GLU A 91 11.43 -7.53 0.15
N LYS A 92 11.77 -6.92 -1.00
CA LYS A 92 13.05 -6.25 -1.18
C LYS A 92 13.24 -5.16 -0.13
N ARG A 93 12.23 -4.31 0.08
CA ARG A 93 12.28 -3.25 1.10
C ARG A 93 12.34 -3.75 2.53
N ASN A 94 11.79 -4.92 2.83
CA ASN A 94 11.92 -5.54 4.15
C ASN A 94 13.35 -6.05 4.36
N ARG A 95 13.93 -6.73 3.36
CA ARG A 95 15.35 -7.15 3.41
C ARG A 95 16.29 -5.97 3.59
N ASP A 96 16.09 -4.88 2.85
CA ASP A 96 16.93 -3.68 2.99
C ASP A 96 16.89 -3.10 4.41
N ARG A 97 15.80 -3.29 5.17
CA ARG A 97 15.67 -2.83 6.56
C ARG A 97 16.23 -3.79 7.59
N GLU A 98 16.41 -5.07 7.23
CA GLU A 98 17.04 -6.08 8.10
C GLU A 98 18.57 -6.00 8.03
N GLN A 99 19.12 -5.34 7.01
CA GLN A 99 20.55 -5.14 6.82
C GLN A 99 21.08 -3.81 7.37
N ASP A 100 20.20 -2.94 7.88
CA ASP A 100 20.52 -1.69 8.59
C ASP A 100 20.41 -1.87 10.11
#